data_AF-A0A9K3LJF8-F1
#
_entry.id   AF-A0A9K3LJF8-F1
#
_cell.length_a   1.000
_cell.length_b   1.000
_cell.length_c   1.000
_cell.angle_alpha   90.00
_cell.angle_beta   90.00
_cell.angle_gamma   90.00
#
_symmetry.space_group_name_H-M   'P 1'
#
loop_
_entity.id
_entity.type
_entity.pdbx_description
1 polymer ?
#
loop_
_entity_poly.entity_id
_entity_poly.type
_entity_poly.pdbx_seq_one_letter_code
_entity_poly.pdbx_strand_id
1 'polypeptide(L)'
;MNRSRSNTPATGGDTGDDDIALSPQSNNSDGKFKSTHMQLSPVSNENPRDTEGDKNDRNADGEDADNNNANTQAEEFKLYKSPRLKGYLMMLLSSIINYHSITVSQNSSDISAVVPNSEQVGYGLTVAMISIIITGVAVVFHFMSWFTYRCDCIANKWAMTIFAPKAKIELFVAIFLLIWWFIATIIQTTVRGIAGDGKQQYNIYYSTWFCTVAALLNLESKLTEYGFPTIKKFVQGWPNRAPGWIAILVSTFFTVFWYTDLYVNTAQNPEKVASSLKPFWGDIPKSQYELLLFVACVTLAPSSIFTFAEIFRNSSERNSEKPSMETYAEGISLLLLTIGWIPSVIVATTPGGFASNIGNAYFFTWSTTVLVLETTVWFIHDSRGGVHKTILQKEQEYRKHQQDVLAATRKLQMEAMRQREEDMLGRRDRSDSDRRNLGVRVERENTDDAPVFGENAMLASEPPISFAGVKEASVPVNEGNTNAFELRNALEDDDALDDTIRQERRMREANKRAYFDALDDILE
;
A
#
# COMPACT_ATOMS: atom_id res chain seq x y z
N MET A 1 -71.06 -25.97 3.64
CA MET A 1 -71.34 -25.36 2.32
C MET A 1 -70.17 -25.65 1.39
N ASN A 2 -70.49 -26.35 0.30
CA ASN A 2 -69.78 -26.61 -0.96
C ASN A 2 -68.28 -26.99 -0.96
N ARG A 3 -68.05 -28.31 -0.99
CA ARG A 3 -66.89 -28.95 -1.61
C ARG A 3 -67.05 -28.92 -3.14
N SER A 4 -66.01 -28.49 -3.85
CA SER A 4 -65.91 -28.62 -5.30
C SER A 4 -64.72 -29.52 -5.64
N ARG A 5 -65.03 -30.72 -6.13
CA ARG A 5 -64.12 -31.67 -6.80
C ARG A 5 -64.24 -31.44 -8.32
N SER A 6 -63.11 -31.44 -9.04
CA SER A 6 -63.05 -31.79 -10.47
C SER A 6 -61.57 -32.08 -10.80
N ASN A 7 -61.20 -33.36 -10.93
CA ASN A 7 -61.13 -34.14 -12.17
C ASN A 7 -59.88 -33.84 -13.01
N THR A 8 -58.82 -34.61 -12.75
CA THR A 8 -57.70 -34.89 -13.67
C THR A 8 -58.04 -36.14 -14.49
N PRO A 9 -57.86 -36.14 -15.82
CA PRO A 9 -57.81 -37.37 -16.60
C PRO A 9 -56.36 -37.85 -16.75
N ALA A 10 -56.17 -39.13 -16.49
CA ALA A 10 -54.97 -39.90 -16.80
C ALA A 10 -55.16 -40.66 -18.12
N THR A 11 -54.17 -40.58 -19.00
CA THR A 11 -53.85 -41.47 -20.13
C THR A 11 -52.35 -41.26 -20.38
N GLY A 12 -51.43 -42.23 -20.33
CA GLY A 12 -51.50 -43.61 -20.80
C GLY A 12 -50.68 -43.72 -22.10
N GLY A 13 -49.54 -44.41 -22.08
CA GLY A 13 -48.61 -44.61 -23.21
C GLY A 13 -47.16 -44.61 -22.71
N ASP A 14 -46.59 -45.71 -22.22
CA ASP A 14 -46.29 -47.03 -22.80
C ASP A 14 -44.97 -47.08 -23.57
N THR A 15 -44.14 -47.99 -23.06
CA THR A 15 -42.89 -48.67 -23.46
C THR A 15 -42.07 -48.22 -24.68
N GLY A 16 -40.76 -48.17 -24.46
CA GLY A 16 -39.72 -48.28 -25.48
C GLY A 16 -38.38 -48.65 -24.84
N ASP A 17 -38.22 -49.94 -24.55
CA ASP A 17 -36.93 -50.59 -24.29
C ASP A 17 -36.03 -50.48 -25.52
N ASP A 18 -34.73 -50.27 -25.32
CA ASP A 18 -33.67 -50.83 -26.18
C ASP A 18 -32.34 -50.83 -25.40
N ASP A 19 -32.02 -52.03 -24.91
CA ASP A 19 -30.68 -52.46 -24.51
C ASP A 19 -29.74 -52.46 -25.72
N ILE A 20 -28.58 -51.78 -25.67
CA ILE A 20 -27.34 -52.30 -26.29
C ILE A 20 -26.14 -51.93 -25.41
N ALA A 21 -25.62 -52.96 -24.73
CA ALA A 21 -24.27 -53.02 -24.20
C ALA A 21 -23.23 -52.99 -25.34
N LEU A 22 -22.06 -52.41 -25.09
CA LEU A 22 -20.74 -52.95 -25.48
C LEU A 22 -19.62 -52.04 -24.93
N SER A 23 -18.83 -52.58 -24.00
CA SER A 23 -17.42 -52.21 -23.83
C SER A 23 -16.62 -52.71 -25.05
N PRO A 24 -15.41 -52.17 -25.33
CA PRO A 24 -14.24 -52.84 -24.76
C PRO A 24 -13.02 -51.95 -24.47
N GLN A 25 -12.22 -52.47 -23.52
CA GLN A 25 -10.75 -52.57 -23.48
C GLN A 25 -9.84 -51.34 -23.69
N SER A 26 -9.09 -51.10 -22.60
CA SER A 26 -7.63 -50.92 -22.52
C SER A 26 -6.89 -50.24 -23.67
N ASN A 27 -6.14 -49.19 -23.33
CA ASN A 27 -4.72 -49.18 -23.66
C ASN A 27 -3.90 -48.40 -22.63
N ASN A 28 -2.89 -49.12 -22.13
CA ASN A 28 -1.72 -48.61 -21.44
C ASN A 28 -1.01 -47.57 -22.30
N SER A 29 -0.54 -46.50 -21.66
CA SER A 29 0.71 -45.87 -22.08
C SER A 29 1.43 -45.30 -20.85
N ASP A 30 2.49 -46.00 -20.47
CA ASP A 30 3.51 -45.61 -19.51
C ASP A 30 4.14 -44.25 -19.89
N GLY A 31 3.75 -43.20 -19.16
CA GLY A 31 4.39 -41.89 -19.19
C GLY A 31 5.42 -41.75 -18.08
N LYS A 32 6.61 -42.28 -18.32
CA LYS A 32 7.78 -42.24 -17.43
C LYS A 32 8.28 -40.79 -17.24
N PHE A 33 7.76 -40.07 -16.24
CA PHE A 33 8.26 -38.72 -15.90
C PHE A 33 9.61 -38.83 -15.17
N LYS A 34 10.70 -38.51 -15.87
CA LYS A 34 12.03 -38.31 -15.29
C LYS A 34 11.99 -37.09 -14.36
N SER A 35 12.21 -37.33 -13.07
CA SER A 35 12.50 -36.31 -12.07
C SER A 35 13.90 -35.76 -12.33
N THR A 36 13.98 -34.51 -12.80
CA THR A 36 15.25 -33.78 -12.88
C THR A 36 15.51 -33.14 -11.51
N HIS A 37 16.40 -33.76 -10.75
CA HIS A 37 17.06 -33.17 -9.59
C HIS A 37 17.79 -31.89 -10.03
N MET A 38 17.29 -30.71 -9.64
CA MET A 38 18.12 -29.50 -9.59
C MET A 38 18.90 -29.51 -8.27
N GLN A 39 20.15 -29.96 -8.35
CA GLN A 39 21.16 -29.67 -7.33
C GLN A 39 21.52 -28.18 -7.44
N LEU A 40 21.20 -27.42 -6.40
CA LEU A 40 21.79 -26.10 -6.18
C LEU A 40 23.13 -26.30 -5.47
N SER A 41 24.22 -26.00 -6.17
CA SER A 41 25.56 -25.90 -5.60
C SER A 41 25.66 -24.65 -4.70
N PRO A 42 26.41 -24.70 -3.58
CA PRO A 42 26.64 -23.53 -2.74
C PRO A 42 27.67 -22.62 -3.43
N VAL A 43 27.28 -21.38 -3.73
CA VAL A 43 28.21 -20.35 -4.18
C VAL A 43 28.95 -19.78 -2.97
N SER A 44 30.25 -19.70 -3.17
CA SER A 44 31.33 -19.38 -2.27
C SER A 44 31.26 -17.98 -1.68
N ASN A 45 31.66 -17.96 -0.41
CA ASN A 45 32.10 -16.82 0.39
C ASN A 45 33.32 -16.15 -0.26
N GLU A 46 33.24 -14.87 -0.60
CA GLU A 46 34.43 -14.02 -0.77
C GLU A 46 34.28 -12.77 0.09
N ASN A 47 35.18 -12.70 1.05
CA ASN A 47 35.50 -11.55 1.88
C ASN A 47 36.74 -10.88 1.23
N PRO A 48 36.85 -9.55 1.27
CA PRO A 48 38.04 -8.95 1.88
C PRO A 48 37.65 -7.73 2.75
N ARG A 49 38.05 -7.61 4.03
CA ARG A 49 39.38 -7.15 4.54
C ARG A 49 39.93 -5.98 3.70
N ASP A 50 40.29 -4.80 4.20
CA ASP A 50 40.61 -4.23 5.51
C ASP A 50 40.23 -2.73 5.43
N THR A 51 40.06 -1.93 6.50
CA THR A 51 41.17 -1.14 7.09
C THR A 51 40.68 -0.47 8.38
N GLU A 52 41.34 -0.83 9.47
CA GLU A 52 41.83 -0.05 10.63
C GLU A 52 41.02 1.13 11.20
N GLY A 53 40.82 1.06 12.52
CA GLY A 53 40.25 2.12 13.35
C GLY A 53 40.31 1.81 14.84
N ASP A 54 41.54 1.63 15.31
CA ASP A 54 42.03 1.56 16.69
C ASP A 54 41.15 2.23 17.78
N LYS A 55 40.82 1.47 18.84
CA LYS A 55 40.90 1.94 20.23
C LYS A 55 40.79 0.78 21.23
N ASN A 56 41.94 0.52 21.85
CA ASN A 56 42.12 -0.16 23.13
C ASN A 56 41.06 0.23 24.17
N ASP A 57 40.53 -0.78 24.87
CA ASP A 57 40.65 -0.80 26.33
C ASP A 57 40.62 -2.24 26.85
N ARG A 58 41.68 -2.56 27.60
CA ARG A 58 41.91 -3.80 28.34
C ARG A 58 41.18 -3.73 29.68
N ASN A 59 40.68 -4.89 30.12
CA ASN A 59 40.54 -5.40 31.51
C ASN A 59 39.31 -6.32 31.52
N ALA A 60 39.29 -7.51 32.12
CA ALA A 60 40.27 -8.29 32.85
C ALA A 60 39.79 -9.75 32.84
N ASP A 61 40.72 -10.65 33.14
CA ASP A 61 40.59 -12.09 33.18
C ASP A 61 39.44 -12.61 34.04
N GLY A 62 38.87 -13.73 33.57
CA GLY A 62 37.87 -14.55 34.26
C GLY A 62 37.62 -15.84 33.50
N GLU A 63 38.63 -16.70 33.41
CA GLU A 63 38.45 -18.13 33.18
C GLU A 63 37.68 -18.71 34.37
N ASP A 64 36.48 -19.23 34.12
CA ASP A 64 36.10 -20.62 34.40
C ASP A 64 34.58 -20.80 34.55
N ALA A 65 34.14 -21.94 34.02
CA ALA A 65 32.92 -22.68 34.33
C ALA A 65 31.61 -22.36 33.55
N ASP A 66 31.00 -23.49 33.15
CA ASP A 66 29.64 -23.70 32.66
C ASP A 66 29.35 -23.25 31.22
N ASN A 67 29.62 -24.08 30.20
CA ASN A 67 28.91 -25.34 29.93
C ASN A 67 27.41 -25.33 30.29
N ASN A 68 26.75 -24.18 30.16
CA ASN A 68 25.30 -24.08 30.20
C ASN A 68 24.72 -24.55 28.86
N ASN A 69 24.55 -25.86 28.77
CA ASN A 69 23.41 -26.54 28.16
C ASN A 69 22.60 -25.65 27.21
N ALA A 70 22.89 -25.76 25.91
CA ALA A 70 21.96 -25.50 24.82
C ALA A 70 20.80 -26.53 24.81
N ASN A 71 20.26 -26.82 25.99
CA ASN A 71 18.98 -27.45 26.20
C ASN A 71 17.97 -26.31 26.19
N THR A 72 17.87 -25.60 25.06
CA THR A 72 16.69 -24.80 24.74
C THR A 72 15.56 -25.82 24.72
N GLN A 73 14.91 -26.02 25.88
CA GLN A 73 13.70 -26.80 25.99
C GLN A 73 12.82 -26.30 24.87
N ALA A 74 12.64 -27.11 23.83
CA ALA A 74 11.82 -26.75 22.69
C ALA A 74 10.46 -26.38 23.27
N GLU A 75 10.16 -25.09 23.31
CA GLU A 75 8.96 -24.59 23.98
C GLU A 75 7.79 -25.41 23.46
N GLU A 76 7.18 -26.18 24.37
CA GLU A 76 6.22 -27.19 24.00
C GLU A 76 5.07 -26.52 23.23
N PHE A 77 4.93 -26.90 21.95
CA PHE A 77 4.00 -26.24 21.05
C PHE A 77 2.55 -26.56 21.43
N LYS A 78 1.85 -25.57 21.99
CA LYS A 78 0.46 -25.71 22.45
C LYS A 78 -0.53 -25.38 21.34
N LEU A 79 -1.13 -26.42 20.73
CA LEU A 79 -2.07 -26.26 19.60
C LEU A 79 -3.29 -25.37 19.88
N TYR A 80 -3.78 -25.33 21.13
CA TYR A 80 -4.93 -24.51 21.51
C TYR A 80 -4.61 -23.00 21.54
N LYS A 81 -3.33 -22.62 21.60
CA LYS A 81 -2.87 -21.24 21.44
C LYS A 81 -2.55 -20.88 20.00
N SER A 82 -2.70 -21.83 19.07
CA SER A 82 -2.36 -21.59 17.68
C SER A 82 -3.31 -20.56 17.06
N PRO A 83 -2.80 -19.57 16.28
CA PRO A 83 -3.65 -18.65 15.53
C PRO A 83 -4.59 -19.37 14.55
N ARG A 84 -4.25 -20.60 14.14
CA ARG A 84 -5.07 -21.46 13.26
C ARG A 84 -6.44 -21.80 13.86
N LEU A 85 -6.51 -22.01 15.17
CA LEU A 85 -7.76 -22.33 15.86
C LEU A 85 -8.81 -21.22 15.67
N LYS A 86 -8.37 -19.95 15.66
CA LYS A 86 -9.25 -18.81 15.40
C LYS A 86 -9.89 -18.90 14.00
N GLY A 87 -9.11 -19.30 12.99
CA GLY A 87 -9.61 -19.50 11.62
C GLY A 87 -10.67 -20.60 11.54
N TYR A 88 -10.41 -21.76 12.14
CA TYR A 88 -11.39 -22.86 12.18
C TYR A 88 -12.65 -22.51 12.96
N LEU A 89 -12.53 -21.84 14.12
CA LEU A 89 -13.68 -21.39 14.90
C LEU A 89 -14.55 -20.38 14.13
N MET A 90 -13.91 -19.41 13.47
CA MET A 90 -14.63 -18.42 12.65
C MET A 90 -15.38 -19.12 11.51
N MET A 91 -14.72 -20.04 10.80
CA MET A 91 -15.35 -20.78 9.70
C MET A 91 -16.46 -21.71 10.18
N LEU A 92 -16.30 -22.37 11.33
CA LEU A 92 -17.35 -23.19 11.95
C LEU A 92 -18.59 -22.35 12.25
N LEU A 93 -18.41 -21.22 12.94
CA LEU A 93 -19.50 -20.31 13.29
C LEU A 93 -20.20 -19.75 12.05
N SER A 94 -19.42 -19.26 11.06
CA SER A 94 -19.96 -18.77 9.80
C SER A 94 -20.72 -19.86 9.04
N SER A 95 -20.23 -21.11 9.03
CA SER A 95 -20.92 -22.23 8.38
C SER A 95 -22.23 -22.58 9.09
N ILE A 96 -22.28 -22.53 10.43
CA ILE A 96 -23.52 -22.73 11.20
C ILE A 96 -24.54 -21.63 10.90
N ILE A 97 -24.11 -20.36 10.88
CA ILE A 97 -24.97 -19.23 10.53
C ILE A 97 -25.50 -19.39 9.10
N ASN A 98 -24.64 -19.80 8.16
CA ASN A 98 -25.03 -20.05 6.77
C ASN A 98 -26.08 -21.16 6.68
N TYR A 99 -25.81 -22.32 7.28
CA TYR A 99 -26.73 -23.45 7.33
C TYR A 99 -28.09 -23.05 7.90
N HIS A 100 -28.09 -22.42 9.07
CA HIS A 100 -29.32 -21.99 9.75
C HIS A 100 -30.10 -20.98 8.90
N SER A 101 -29.42 -20.00 8.31
CA SER A 101 -30.05 -18.97 7.48
C SER A 101 -30.71 -19.57 6.23
N ILE A 102 -30.08 -20.59 5.63
CA ILE A 102 -30.65 -21.32 4.50
C ILE A 102 -31.88 -22.14 4.93
N THR A 103 -31.83 -22.81 6.08
CA THR A 103 -33.01 -23.55 6.60
C THR A 103 -34.17 -22.60 6.91
N VAL A 104 -33.90 -21.43 7.49
CA VAL A 104 -34.94 -20.43 7.78
C VAL A 104 -35.53 -19.85 6.49
N SER A 105 -34.72 -19.62 5.46
CA SER A 105 -35.21 -19.09 4.18
C SER A 105 -36.11 -20.07 3.40
N GLN A 106 -36.04 -21.38 3.69
CA GLN A 106 -37.01 -22.35 3.17
C GLN A 106 -38.39 -22.23 3.81
N ASN A 107 -38.42 -21.89 5.10
CA ASN A 107 -39.63 -21.89 5.92
C ASN A 107 -40.34 -20.54 5.94
N SER A 108 -39.73 -19.49 5.37
CA SER A 108 -40.37 -18.18 5.28
C SER A 108 -41.52 -18.23 4.28
N SER A 109 -42.75 -18.30 4.78
CA SER A 109 -43.98 -18.08 4.01
C SER A 109 -44.23 -16.60 3.70
N ASP A 110 -43.28 -15.72 3.99
CA ASP A 110 -43.42 -14.29 3.75
C ASP A 110 -43.50 -14.01 2.25
N ILE A 111 -44.63 -13.41 1.87
CA ILE A 111 -45.06 -13.16 0.48
C ILE A 111 -44.08 -12.23 -0.27
N SER A 112 -43.22 -11.51 0.46
CA SER A 112 -42.23 -10.57 -0.09
C SER A 112 -40.89 -11.23 -0.47
N ALA A 113 -40.57 -12.40 0.05
CA ALA A 113 -39.33 -13.10 -0.24
C ALA A 113 -39.56 -14.15 -1.32
N VAL A 114 -38.81 -14.07 -2.42
CA VAL A 114 -38.88 -15.11 -3.45
C VAL A 114 -38.23 -16.38 -2.91
N VAL A 115 -39.03 -17.42 -2.82
CA VAL A 115 -38.62 -18.75 -2.34
C VAL A 115 -37.43 -19.26 -3.16
N PRO A 116 -36.30 -19.64 -2.52
CA PRO A 116 -35.16 -20.22 -3.22
C PRO A 116 -35.54 -21.57 -3.83
N ASN A 117 -34.95 -21.92 -4.97
CA ASN A 117 -35.16 -23.22 -5.60
C ASN A 117 -34.57 -24.32 -4.70
N SER A 118 -35.24 -25.48 -4.64
CA SER A 118 -34.79 -26.69 -3.94
C SER A 118 -33.33 -27.06 -4.24
N GLU A 119 -32.87 -26.90 -5.47
CA GLU A 119 -31.48 -27.16 -5.88
C GLU A 119 -30.48 -26.18 -5.23
N GLN A 120 -30.81 -24.88 -5.21
CA GLN A 120 -29.98 -23.85 -4.59
C GLN A 120 -29.84 -24.10 -3.09
N VAL A 121 -30.95 -24.47 -2.46
CA VAL A 121 -30.96 -24.80 -1.04
C VAL A 121 -30.15 -26.07 -0.77
N GLY A 122 -30.38 -27.13 -1.54
CA GLY A 122 -29.66 -28.40 -1.39
C GLY A 122 -28.15 -28.19 -1.52
N TYR A 123 -27.71 -27.41 -2.50
CA TYR A 123 -26.30 -27.04 -2.66
C TYR A 123 -25.78 -26.25 -1.46
N GLY A 124 -26.49 -25.19 -1.05
CA GLY A 124 -26.09 -24.35 0.08
C GLY A 124 -25.96 -25.12 1.40
N LEU A 125 -26.95 -25.96 1.72
CA LEU A 125 -26.93 -26.82 2.91
C LEU A 125 -25.77 -27.81 2.87
N THR A 126 -25.49 -28.42 1.70
CA THR A 126 -24.38 -29.36 1.53
C THR A 126 -23.03 -28.68 1.78
N VAL A 127 -22.82 -27.50 1.19
CA VAL A 127 -21.60 -26.70 1.38
C VAL A 127 -21.39 -26.36 2.86
N ALA A 128 -22.43 -25.86 3.53
CA ALA A 128 -22.35 -25.48 4.92
C ALA A 128 -22.13 -26.70 5.84
N MET A 129 -22.83 -27.80 5.62
CA MET A 129 -22.74 -29.03 6.43
C MET A 129 -21.37 -29.68 6.34
N ILE A 130 -20.81 -29.85 5.13
CA ILE A 130 -19.46 -30.39 4.95
C ILE A 130 -18.44 -29.52 5.70
N SER A 131 -18.59 -28.19 5.62
CA SER A 131 -17.72 -27.25 6.31
C SER A 131 -17.85 -27.33 7.83
N ILE A 132 -19.06 -27.46 8.37
CA ILE A 132 -19.31 -27.67 9.80
C ILE A 132 -18.61 -28.94 10.29
N ILE A 133 -18.71 -30.04 9.53
CA ILE A 133 -18.08 -31.32 9.90
C ILE A 133 -16.56 -31.17 9.94
N ILE A 134 -15.95 -30.67 8.85
CA ILE A 134 -14.49 -30.57 8.74
C ILE A 134 -13.94 -29.60 9.79
N THR A 135 -14.54 -28.43 9.92
CA THR A 135 -14.09 -27.42 10.91
C THR A 135 -14.37 -27.84 12.34
N GLY A 136 -15.50 -28.49 12.61
CA GLY A 136 -15.83 -29.06 13.91
C GLY A 136 -14.81 -30.10 14.35
N VAL A 137 -14.45 -31.02 13.45
CA VAL A 137 -13.40 -32.02 13.69
C VAL A 137 -12.05 -31.34 13.96
N ALA A 138 -11.67 -30.33 13.17
CA ALA A 138 -10.43 -29.58 13.40
C ALA A 138 -10.42 -28.87 14.77
N VAL A 139 -11.50 -28.16 15.12
CA VAL A 139 -11.66 -27.49 16.41
C VAL A 139 -11.57 -28.49 17.56
N VAL A 140 -12.26 -29.63 17.45
CA VAL A 140 -12.19 -30.71 18.44
C VAL A 140 -10.76 -31.22 18.57
N PHE A 141 -10.02 -31.47 17.48
CA PHE A 141 -8.62 -31.90 17.59
C PHE A 141 -7.70 -30.85 18.24
N HIS A 142 -7.91 -29.57 17.96
CA HIS A 142 -7.16 -28.49 18.61
C HIS A 142 -7.44 -28.43 20.12
N PHE A 143 -8.69 -28.62 20.57
CA PHE A 143 -9.04 -28.69 21.99
C PHE A 143 -8.66 -30.02 22.64
N MET A 144 -8.79 -31.14 21.92
CA MET A 144 -8.38 -32.46 22.40
C MET A 144 -6.89 -32.52 22.58
N SER A 145 -6.06 -31.84 21.77
CA SER A 145 -4.63 -31.72 22.05
C SER A 145 -4.37 -31.13 23.44
N TRP A 146 -5.17 -30.14 23.87
CA TRP A 146 -5.09 -29.58 25.22
C TRP A 146 -5.54 -30.57 26.31
N PHE A 147 -6.67 -31.25 26.11
CA PHE A 147 -7.19 -32.21 27.09
C PHE A 147 -6.34 -33.47 27.19
N THR A 148 -5.89 -33.99 26.05
CA THR A 148 -5.12 -35.24 25.93
C THR A 148 -3.65 -35.06 26.31
N TYR A 149 -3.11 -33.84 26.28
CA TYR A 149 -1.84 -33.56 26.96
C TYR A 149 -1.90 -33.95 28.46
N ARG A 150 -3.08 -33.91 29.09
CA ARG A 150 -3.26 -34.35 30.48
C ARG A 150 -3.64 -35.83 30.62
N CYS A 151 -3.98 -36.52 29.53
CA CYS A 151 -4.46 -37.89 29.56
C CYS A 151 -3.76 -38.66 28.44
N ASP A 152 -2.74 -39.46 28.75
CA ASP A 152 -1.90 -40.26 27.81
C ASP A 152 -2.70 -41.25 26.93
N CYS A 153 -3.54 -40.74 26.04
CA CYS A 153 -4.45 -41.51 25.20
C CYS A 153 -3.99 -41.53 23.74
N ILE A 154 -4.37 -42.59 23.01
CA ILE A 154 -4.09 -42.82 21.58
C ILE A 154 -4.50 -41.63 20.68
N ALA A 155 -5.54 -40.89 21.07
CA ALA A 155 -5.99 -39.68 20.38
C ALA A 155 -4.89 -38.60 20.25
N ASN A 156 -3.92 -38.56 21.17
CA ASN A 156 -2.81 -37.61 21.13
C ASN A 156 -1.92 -37.83 19.90
N LYS A 157 -1.62 -39.10 19.58
CA LYS A 157 -0.76 -39.43 18.43
C LYS A 157 -1.37 -38.96 17.11
N TRP A 158 -2.69 -39.14 16.94
CA TRP A 158 -3.39 -38.72 15.73
C TRP A 158 -3.51 -37.20 15.63
N ALA A 159 -3.94 -36.51 16.68
CA ALA A 159 -4.05 -35.05 16.69
C ALA A 159 -2.70 -34.39 16.41
N MET A 160 -1.63 -34.87 17.06
CA MET A 160 -0.27 -34.37 16.82
C MET A 160 0.23 -34.71 15.42
N THR A 161 -0.16 -35.84 14.81
CA THR A 161 0.27 -36.17 13.44
C THR A 161 -0.43 -35.31 12.40
N ILE A 162 -1.74 -35.07 12.55
CA ILE A 162 -2.56 -34.35 11.57
C ILE A 162 -2.32 -32.83 11.65
N PHE A 163 -2.22 -32.28 12.86
CA PHE A 163 -2.13 -30.83 13.11
C PHE A 163 -0.76 -30.37 13.62
N ALA A 164 0.26 -31.23 13.53
CA ALA A 164 1.64 -30.86 13.82
C ALA A 164 2.05 -29.57 13.09
N PRO A 165 2.98 -28.80 13.67
CA PRO A 165 3.69 -27.77 12.91
C PRO A 165 4.19 -28.35 11.59
N LYS A 166 3.91 -27.68 10.47
CA LYS A 166 4.26 -28.14 9.11
C LYS A 166 3.67 -29.50 8.69
N ALA A 167 2.58 -29.95 9.32
CA ALA A 167 1.82 -31.09 8.83
C ALA A 167 1.21 -30.81 7.44
N LYS A 168 1.39 -31.74 6.50
CA LYS A 168 0.88 -31.64 5.12
C LYS A 168 -0.63 -31.87 5.03
N ILE A 169 -1.18 -32.72 5.90
CA ILE A 169 -2.61 -33.07 5.90
C ILE A 169 -3.45 -31.83 6.20
N GLU A 170 -3.09 -31.07 7.24
CA GLU A 170 -3.78 -29.82 7.56
C GLU A 170 -3.67 -28.77 6.44
N LEU A 171 -2.51 -28.68 5.79
CA LEU A 171 -2.35 -27.80 4.62
C LEU A 171 -3.33 -28.19 3.49
N PHE A 172 -3.47 -29.49 3.22
CA PHE A 172 -4.45 -29.99 2.24
C PHE A 172 -5.89 -29.65 2.65
N VAL A 173 -6.23 -29.79 3.93
CA VAL A 173 -7.54 -29.39 4.47
C VAL A 173 -7.79 -27.89 4.28
N ALA A 174 -6.80 -27.03 4.57
CA ALA A 174 -6.91 -25.59 4.39
C ALA A 174 -7.08 -25.20 2.90
N ILE A 175 -6.31 -25.82 1.99
CA ILE A 175 -6.44 -25.62 0.54
C ILE A 175 -7.81 -26.08 0.04
N PHE A 176 -8.26 -27.26 0.47
CA PHE A 176 -9.58 -27.79 0.13
C PHE A 176 -10.68 -26.83 0.57
N LEU A 177 -10.66 -26.35 1.82
CA LEU A 177 -11.67 -25.43 2.35
C LEU A 177 -11.66 -24.09 1.61
N LEU A 178 -10.49 -23.58 1.20
CA LEU A 178 -10.40 -22.37 0.39
C LEU A 178 -11.04 -22.57 -0.98
N ILE A 179 -10.69 -23.64 -1.71
CA ILE A 179 -11.28 -23.92 -3.02
C ILE A 179 -12.79 -24.16 -2.91
N TRP A 180 -13.20 -24.93 -1.89
CA TRP A 180 -14.59 -25.25 -1.60
C TRP A 180 -15.43 -24.00 -1.40
N TRP A 181 -14.99 -23.10 -0.52
CA TRP A 181 -15.71 -21.86 -0.24
C TRP A 181 -15.57 -20.83 -1.35
N PHE A 182 -14.45 -20.78 -2.06
CA PHE A 182 -14.30 -19.90 -3.22
C PHE A 182 -15.33 -20.23 -4.31
N ILE A 183 -15.45 -21.51 -4.68
CA ILE A 183 -16.45 -21.97 -5.66
C ILE A 183 -17.87 -21.75 -5.11
N ALA A 184 -18.12 -22.07 -3.84
CA ALA A 184 -19.42 -21.87 -3.22
C ALA A 184 -19.82 -20.39 -3.17
N THR A 185 -18.89 -19.47 -2.84
CA THR A 185 -19.14 -18.03 -2.89
C THR A 185 -19.51 -17.62 -4.30
N ILE A 186 -18.77 -18.05 -5.32
CA ILE A 186 -19.10 -17.71 -6.72
C ILE A 186 -20.53 -18.13 -7.04
N ILE A 187 -20.87 -19.41 -6.82
CA ILE A 187 -22.18 -19.96 -7.18
C ILE A 187 -23.31 -19.32 -6.35
N GLN A 188 -23.17 -19.28 -5.02
CA GLN A 188 -24.22 -18.81 -4.12
C GLN A 188 -24.47 -17.31 -4.23
N THR A 189 -23.48 -16.51 -4.61
CA THR A 189 -23.62 -15.05 -4.71
C THR A 189 -23.88 -14.55 -6.14
N THR A 190 -23.92 -15.45 -7.14
CA THR A 190 -24.48 -15.12 -8.46
C THR A 190 -25.92 -14.62 -8.35
N VAL A 191 -26.42 -13.95 -9.38
CA VAL A 191 -27.83 -13.50 -9.47
C VAL A 191 -28.83 -14.65 -9.34
N ARG A 192 -28.41 -15.86 -9.74
CA ARG A 192 -29.18 -17.10 -9.59
C ARG A 192 -28.76 -17.91 -8.36
N GLY A 193 -27.88 -17.39 -7.53
CA GLY A 193 -27.46 -18.02 -6.30
C GLY A 193 -28.42 -17.68 -5.17
N ILE A 194 -28.44 -18.52 -4.13
CA ILE A 194 -29.29 -18.33 -2.96
C ILE A 194 -29.01 -17.01 -2.22
N ALA A 195 -27.82 -16.44 -2.35
CA ALA A 195 -27.40 -15.23 -1.65
C ALA A 195 -27.25 -13.99 -2.55
N GLY A 196 -27.31 -14.13 -3.87
CA GLY A 196 -27.06 -13.04 -4.82
C GLY A 196 -28.30 -12.39 -5.42
N ASP A 197 -29.48 -12.90 -5.07
CA ASP A 197 -30.76 -12.51 -5.64
C ASP A 197 -31.36 -11.21 -5.08
N GLY A 198 -30.66 -10.51 -4.19
CA GLY A 198 -31.05 -9.20 -3.65
C GLY A 198 -32.14 -9.24 -2.57
N LYS A 199 -32.58 -10.42 -2.12
CA LYS A 199 -33.77 -10.60 -1.26
C LYS A 199 -33.52 -10.36 0.22
N GLN A 200 -32.62 -9.46 0.56
CA GLN A 200 -32.23 -9.17 1.96
C GLN A 200 -31.75 -10.41 2.74
N GLN A 201 -31.29 -11.46 2.04
CA GLN A 201 -30.69 -12.65 2.63
C GLN A 201 -29.24 -12.38 3.08
N TYR A 202 -29.06 -11.26 3.78
CA TYR A 202 -27.77 -10.72 4.19
C TYR A 202 -26.98 -11.72 5.04
N ASN A 203 -27.66 -12.49 5.89
CA ASN A 203 -27.00 -13.49 6.71
C ASN A 203 -26.34 -14.58 5.86
N ILE A 204 -27.01 -15.07 4.81
CA ILE A 204 -26.43 -16.07 3.89
C ILE A 204 -25.26 -15.42 3.13
N TYR A 205 -25.48 -14.22 2.58
CA TYR A 205 -24.46 -13.48 1.85
C TYR A 205 -23.17 -13.27 2.66
N TYR A 206 -23.28 -12.66 3.85
CA TYR A 206 -22.12 -12.35 4.67
C TYR A 206 -21.47 -13.61 5.23
N SER A 207 -22.24 -14.61 5.66
CA SER A 207 -21.65 -15.86 6.17
C SER A 207 -20.89 -16.62 5.09
N THR A 208 -21.36 -16.62 3.83
CA THR A 208 -20.63 -17.20 2.69
C THR A 208 -19.29 -16.50 2.46
N TRP A 209 -19.27 -15.16 2.46
CA TRP A 209 -18.02 -14.39 2.34
C TRP A 209 -17.09 -14.59 3.53
N PHE A 210 -17.62 -14.61 4.76
CA PHE A 210 -16.83 -14.85 5.97
C PHE A 210 -16.18 -16.23 5.97
N CYS A 211 -16.84 -17.26 5.46
CA CYS A 211 -16.21 -18.58 5.31
C CYS A 211 -15.02 -18.54 4.34
N THR A 212 -15.14 -17.86 3.20
CA THR A 212 -14.04 -17.71 2.24
C THR A 212 -12.86 -16.93 2.85
N VAL A 213 -13.13 -15.83 3.55
CA VAL A 213 -12.10 -15.06 4.26
C VAL A 213 -11.46 -15.89 5.37
N ALA A 214 -12.25 -16.67 6.12
CA ALA A 214 -11.73 -17.56 7.15
C ALA A 214 -10.81 -18.64 6.57
N ALA A 215 -11.18 -19.24 5.44
CA ALA A 215 -10.37 -20.21 4.74
C ALA A 215 -9.04 -19.60 4.26
N LEU A 216 -9.07 -18.37 3.72
CA LEU A 216 -7.87 -17.63 3.31
C LEU A 216 -6.93 -17.37 4.49
N LEU A 217 -7.46 -16.84 5.60
CA LEU A 217 -6.66 -16.55 6.80
C LEU A 217 -6.09 -17.81 7.45
N ASN A 218 -6.83 -18.93 7.38
CA ASN A 218 -6.35 -20.21 7.86
C ASN A 218 -5.21 -20.75 6.99
N LEU A 219 -5.34 -20.65 5.66
CA LEU A 219 -4.26 -21.00 4.73
C LEU A 219 -3.03 -20.11 4.93
N GLU A 220 -3.20 -18.80 5.06
CA GLU A 220 -2.10 -17.86 5.36
C GLU A 220 -1.37 -18.25 6.65
N SER A 221 -2.13 -18.52 7.72
CA SER A 221 -1.57 -18.95 9.00
C SER A 221 -0.74 -20.21 8.83
N LYS A 222 -1.21 -21.17 8.01
CA LYS A 222 -0.48 -22.41 7.76
C LYS A 222 0.76 -22.20 6.90
N LEU A 223 0.68 -21.41 5.83
CA LEU A 223 1.83 -21.09 4.97
C LEU A 223 2.93 -20.36 5.75
N THR A 224 2.56 -19.49 6.69
CA THR A 224 3.51 -18.81 7.58
C THR A 224 4.32 -19.80 8.43
N GLU A 225 3.73 -20.92 8.88
CA GLU A 225 4.46 -21.98 9.59
C GLU A 225 5.50 -22.70 8.71
N TYR A 226 5.29 -22.72 7.39
CA TYR A 226 6.27 -23.24 6.42
C TYR A 226 7.36 -22.22 6.08
N GLY A 227 7.35 -21.03 6.68
CA GLY A 227 8.32 -19.98 6.43
C GLY A 227 7.98 -19.09 5.23
N PHE A 228 6.78 -19.22 4.66
CA PHE A 228 6.32 -18.25 3.67
C PHE A 228 6.06 -16.90 4.34
N PRO A 229 6.31 -15.77 3.65
CA PRO A 229 5.94 -14.47 4.17
C PRO A 229 4.42 -14.38 4.35
N THR A 230 3.97 -13.74 5.43
CA THR A 230 2.55 -13.41 5.62
C THR A 230 2.06 -12.54 4.47
N ILE A 231 0.75 -12.51 4.18
CA ILE A 231 0.18 -11.62 3.16
C ILE A 231 0.56 -10.18 3.48
N LYS A 232 0.53 -9.80 4.76
CA LYS A 232 0.99 -8.48 5.21
C LYS A 232 2.45 -8.20 4.84
N LYS A 233 3.38 -9.12 5.14
CA LYS A 233 4.80 -8.96 4.80
C LYS A 233 5.02 -8.98 3.29
N PHE A 234 4.28 -9.83 2.58
CA PHE A 234 4.30 -9.90 1.13
C PHE A 234 3.91 -8.55 0.55
N VAL A 235 2.73 -8.03 0.91
CA VAL A 235 2.20 -6.72 0.49
C VAL A 235 3.14 -5.57 0.87
N GLN A 236 3.67 -5.55 2.10
CA GLN A 236 4.63 -4.54 2.55
C GLN A 236 5.98 -4.61 1.82
N GLY A 237 6.32 -5.76 1.24
CA GLY A 237 7.54 -5.97 0.47
C GLY A 237 7.45 -5.50 -0.98
N TRP A 238 6.28 -5.05 -1.44
CA TRP A 238 6.15 -4.50 -2.78
C TRP A 238 6.68 -3.07 -2.82
N PRO A 239 7.45 -2.73 -3.87
CA PRO A 239 7.86 -1.36 -4.09
C PRO A 239 6.63 -0.49 -4.41
N ASN A 240 6.71 0.78 -4.02
CA ASN A 240 5.78 1.81 -4.46
C ASN A 240 4.31 1.46 -4.13
N ARG A 241 3.43 1.66 -5.11
CA ARG A 241 1.96 1.57 -5.00
C ARG A 241 1.38 0.28 -5.60
N ALA A 242 2.21 -0.72 -5.89
CA ALA A 242 1.77 -1.96 -6.52
C ALA A 242 0.63 -2.69 -5.77
N PRO A 243 0.58 -2.70 -4.42
CA PRO A 243 -0.55 -3.27 -3.69
C PRO A 243 -1.91 -2.63 -4.05
N GLY A 244 -1.94 -1.31 -4.26
CA GLY A 244 -3.14 -0.59 -4.65
C GLY A 244 -3.62 -1.04 -6.03
N TRP A 245 -2.72 -1.12 -7.01
CA TRP A 245 -3.05 -1.60 -8.36
C TRP A 245 -3.53 -3.05 -8.39
N ILE A 246 -2.91 -3.94 -7.60
CA ILE A 246 -3.34 -5.34 -7.48
C ILE A 246 -4.73 -5.42 -6.86
N ALA A 247 -4.99 -4.64 -5.80
CA ALA A 247 -6.30 -4.59 -5.16
C ALA A 247 -7.38 -4.07 -6.13
N ILE A 248 -7.09 -2.99 -6.87
CA ILE A 248 -7.97 -2.46 -7.92
C ILE A 248 -8.20 -3.53 -8.99
N LEU A 249 -7.16 -4.20 -9.47
CA LEU A 249 -7.26 -5.25 -10.49
C LEU A 249 -8.17 -6.39 -10.05
N VAL A 250 -7.92 -6.95 -8.86
CA VAL A 250 -8.71 -8.06 -8.31
C VAL A 250 -10.16 -7.62 -8.08
N SER A 251 -10.38 -6.47 -7.44
CA SER A 251 -11.73 -5.96 -7.18
C SER A 251 -12.49 -5.70 -8.50
N THR A 252 -11.84 -5.08 -9.48
CA THR A 252 -12.42 -4.77 -10.79
C THR A 252 -12.72 -6.03 -11.59
N PHE A 253 -11.85 -7.05 -11.54
CA PHE A 253 -12.11 -8.34 -12.17
C PHE A 253 -13.42 -8.96 -11.67
N PHE A 254 -13.61 -8.99 -10.34
CA PHE A 254 -14.88 -9.43 -9.76
C PHE A 254 -16.04 -8.49 -10.12
N THR A 255 -15.83 -7.16 -10.15
CA THR A 255 -16.86 -6.22 -10.61
C THR A 255 -17.34 -6.54 -12.02
N VAL A 256 -16.42 -6.74 -12.98
CA VAL A 256 -16.74 -7.11 -14.36
C VAL A 256 -17.46 -8.45 -14.41
N PHE A 257 -17.01 -9.44 -13.64
CA PHE A 257 -17.65 -10.75 -13.57
C PHE A 257 -19.11 -10.62 -13.11
N TRP A 258 -19.36 -9.88 -12.03
CA TRP A 258 -20.70 -9.68 -11.49
C TRP A 258 -21.60 -8.85 -12.39
N TYR A 259 -21.07 -7.79 -13.01
CA TYR A 259 -21.82 -6.99 -13.97
C TYR A 259 -22.20 -7.80 -15.21
N THR A 260 -21.30 -8.68 -15.66
CA THR A 260 -21.55 -9.60 -16.77
C THR A 260 -22.62 -10.64 -16.41
N ASP A 261 -22.52 -11.26 -15.23
CA ASP A 261 -23.53 -12.19 -14.73
C ASP A 261 -24.91 -11.52 -14.68
N LEU A 262 -24.97 -10.29 -14.17
CA LEU A 262 -26.17 -9.48 -14.15
C LEU A 262 -26.71 -9.24 -15.55
N TYR A 263 -25.90 -8.68 -16.45
CA TYR A 263 -26.30 -8.33 -17.80
C TYR A 263 -26.82 -9.53 -18.60
N VAL A 264 -26.13 -10.67 -18.55
CA VAL A 264 -26.54 -11.90 -19.26
C VAL A 264 -27.87 -12.44 -18.72
N ASN A 265 -28.08 -12.33 -17.40
CA ASN A 265 -29.29 -12.83 -16.78
C ASN A 265 -30.48 -11.87 -16.94
N THR A 266 -30.29 -10.56 -16.84
CA THR A 266 -31.38 -9.59 -16.84
C THR A 266 -31.69 -9.04 -18.23
N ALA A 267 -30.68 -8.70 -19.03
CA ALA A 267 -30.87 -8.06 -20.33
C ALA A 267 -31.04 -9.08 -21.47
N GLN A 268 -30.29 -10.19 -21.47
CA GLN A 268 -30.33 -11.16 -22.57
C GLN A 268 -31.34 -12.29 -22.38
N ASN A 269 -31.64 -12.68 -21.14
CA ASN A 269 -32.53 -13.81 -20.85
C ASN A 269 -33.65 -13.44 -19.87
N PRO A 270 -34.45 -12.39 -20.13
CA PRO A 270 -35.47 -11.91 -19.19
C PRO A 270 -36.57 -12.95 -18.89
N GLU A 271 -36.76 -13.93 -19.78
CA GLU A 271 -37.70 -15.04 -19.58
C GLU A 271 -37.20 -16.07 -18.54
N LYS A 272 -35.89 -16.20 -18.38
CA LYS A 272 -35.26 -17.12 -17.40
C LYS A 272 -35.12 -16.49 -16.01
N VAL A 273 -35.31 -15.17 -15.91
CA VAL A 273 -35.41 -14.48 -14.63
C VAL A 273 -36.69 -14.91 -13.95
N ALA A 274 -36.59 -15.42 -12.71
CA ALA A 274 -37.74 -15.76 -11.90
C ALA A 274 -38.77 -14.62 -11.94
N SER A 275 -40.03 -14.93 -12.18
CA SER A 275 -41.11 -13.95 -12.38
C SER A 275 -41.17 -12.88 -11.28
N SER A 276 -40.77 -13.27 -10.07
CA SER A 276 -40.71 -12.44 -8.86
C SER A 276 -39.52 -11.48 -8.78
N LEU A 277 -38.48 -11.65 -9.61
CA LEU A 277 -37.32 -10.74 -9.70
C LEU A 277 -37.51 -9.67 -10.78
N LYS A 278 -38.46 -9.87 -11.70
CA LYS A 278 -38.79 -8.90 -12.76
C LYS A 278 -39.12 -7.49 -12.24
N PRO A 279 -39.89 -7.31 -11.14
CA PRO A 279 -40.18 -5.97 -10.62
C PRO A 279 -38.96 -5.21 -10.11
N PHE A 280 -37.90 -5.93 -9.68
CA PHE A 280 -36.70 -5.31 -9.13
C PHE A 280 -35.67 -4.94 -10.21
N TRP A 281 -35.72 -5.60 -11.37
CA TRP A 281 -34.70 -5.49 -12.41
C TRP A 281 -35.21 -4.93 -13.74
N GLY A 282 -36.52 -4.95 -13.97
CA GLY A 282 -37.15 -4.52 -15.22
C GLY A 282 -36.99 -3.02 -15.50
N ASP A 283 -36.83 -2.20 -14.46
CA ASP A 283 -36.77 -0.75 -14.59
C ASP A 283 -35.33 -0.21 -14.75
N ILE A 284 -34.31 -1.08 -14.71
CA ILE A 284 -32.92 -0.63 -14.82
C ILE A 284 -32.61 -0.29 -16.30
N PRO A 285 -32.28 0.98 -16.63
CA PRO A 285 -32.00 1.37 -18.00
C PRO A 285 -30.77 0.63 -18.56
N LYS A 286 -30.86 0.15 -19.81
CA LYS A 286 -29.74 -0.51 -20.51
C LYS A 286 -28.44 0.32 -20.50
N SER A 287 -28.57 1.65 -20.59
CA SER A 287 -27.45 2.58 -20.55
C SER A 287 -26.65 2.53 -19.25
N GLN A 288 -27.28 2.20 -18.11
CA GLN A 288 -26.55 2.04 -16.85
C GLN A 288 -25.64 0.80 -16.89
N TYR A 289 -26.11 -0.31 -17.47
CA TYR A 289 -25.29 -1.52 -17.65
C TYR A 289 -24.09 -1.24 -18.54
N GLU A 290 -24.33 -0.58 -19.68
CA GLU A 290 -23.29 -0.26 -20.66
C GLU A 290 -22.23 0.68 -20.05
N LEU A 291 -22.66 1.70 -19.30
CA LEU A 291 -21.77 2.61 -18.58
C LEU A 291 -20.92 1.87 -17.54
N LEU A 292 -21.54 1.05 -16.70
CA LEU A 292 -20.84 0.37 -15.60
C LEU A 292 -19.86 -0.69 -16.10
N LEU A 293 -20.25 -1.44 -17.13
CA LEU A 293 -19.35 -2.39 -17.79
C LEU A 293 -18.19 -1.64 -18.47
N PHE A 294 -18.46 -0.52 -19.12
CA PHE A 294 -17.43 0.33 -19.73
C PHE A 294 -16.43 0.83 -18.68
N VAL A 295 -16.89 1.42 -17.58
CA VAL A 295 -16.02 1.94 -16.51
C VAL A 295 -15.21 0.81 -15.88
N ALA A 296 -15.82 -0.35 -15.62
CA ALA A 296 -15.11 -1.51 -15.10
C ALA A 296 -14.03 -2.02 -16.07
N CYS A 297 -14.32 -2.12 -17.37
CA CYS A 297 -13.35 -2.52 -18.39
C CYS A 297 -12.20 -1.50 -18.54
N VAL A 298 -12.53 -0.20 -18.57
CA VAL A 298 -11.54 0.89 -18.61
C VAL A 298 -10.70 0.93 -17.34
N THR A 299 -11.20 0.42 -16.22
CA THR A 299 -10.41 0.25 -14.97
C THR A 299 -9.53 -0.99 -15.03
N LEU A 300 -10.02 -2.07 -15.63
CA LEU A 300 -9.32 -3.36 -15.70
C LEU A 300 -8.05 -3.25 -16.55
N ALA A 301 -8.08 -2.51 -17.66
CA ALA A 301 -6.94 -2.33 -18.54
C ALA A 301 -5.71 -1.67 -17.86
N PRO A 302 -5.78 -0.44 -17.33
CA PRO A 302 -4.65 0.21 -16.66
C PRO A 302 -4.25 -0.55 -15.39
N SER A 303 -5.20 -1.06 -14.60
CA SER A 303 -4.85 -1.85 -13.41
C SER A 303 -4.09 -3.13 -13.74
N SER A 304 -4.42 -3.80 -14.85
CA SER A 304 -3.65 -4.93 -15.37
C SER A 304 -2.26 -4.49 -15.81
N ILE A 305 -2.15 -3.43 -16.62
CA ILE A 305 -0.88 -2.92 -17.14
C ILE A 305 0.08 -2.56 -15.99
N PHE A 306 -0.37 -1.76 -15.03
CA PHE A 306 0.46 -1.36 -13.89
C PHE A 306 0.77 -2.54 -12.97
N THR A 307 -0.18 -3.45 -12.73
CA THR A 307 0.09 -4.64 -11.92
C THR A 307 1.16 -5.52 -12.56
N PHE A 308 1.07 -5.80 -13.87
CA PHE A 308 2.08 -6.61 -14.56
C PHE A 308 3.42 -5.88 -14.65
N ALA A 309 3.43 -4.57 -14.93
CA ALA A 309 4.66 -3.77 -14.93
C ALA A 309 5.37 -3.84 -13.56
N GLU A 310 4.63 -3.78 -12.46
CA GLU A 310 5.19 -3.89 -11.10
C GLU A 310 5.63 -5.33 -10.75
N ILE A 311 4.86 -6.35 -11.15
CA ILE A 311 5.22 -7.77 -10.94
C ILE A 311 6.55 -8.11 -11.62
N PHE A 312 6.71 -7.66 -12.87
CA PHE A 312 7.86 -8.00 -13.71
C PHE A 312 9.00 -6.98 -13.61
N ARG A 313 8.91 -5.97 -12.74
CA ARG A 313 10.00 -5.02 -12.52
C ARG A 313 11.20 -5.72 -11.89
N ASN A 314 12.37 -5.55 -12.52
CA ASN A 314 13.62 -6.15 -12.07
C ASN A 314 13.99 -5.73 -10.63
N SER A 315 14.52 -6.66 -9.84
CA SER A 315 14.86 -6.42 -8.43
C SER A 315 15.97 -5.37 -8.25
N SER A 316 16.88 -5.23 -9.22
CA SER A 316 17.90 -4.17 -9.23
C SER A 316 17.31 -2.77 -9.42
N GLU A 317 16.20 -2.68 -10.17
CA GLU A 317 15.49 -1.42 -10.43
C GLU A 317 14.44 -1.12 -9.34
N ARG A 318 14.24 -2.04 -8.39
CA ARG A 318 13.26 -1.87 -7.32
C ARG A 318 13.62 -0.73 -6.36
N ASN A 319 14.91 -0.41 -6.26
CA ASN A 319 15.43 0.69 -5.45
C ASN A 319 15.70 1.97 -6.28
N SER A 320 15.64 1.90 -7.61
CA SER A 320 15.78 3.10 -8.45
C SER A 320 14.48 3.87 -8.50
N GLU A 321 14.58 5.19 -8.61
CA GLU A 321 13.42 6.06 -8.79
C GLU A 321 12.64 5.65 -10.06
N LYS A 322 11.32 5.58 -9.93
CA LYS A 322 10.42 5.23 -11.04
C LYS A 322 10.56 6.29 -12.14
N PRO A 323 10.63 5.92 -13.44
CA PRO A 323 10.73 6.89 -14.52
C PRO A 323 9.63 7.96 -14.43
N SER A 324 9.96 9.21 -14.71
CA SER A 324 9.03 10.35 -14.62
C SER A 324 7.78 10.11 -15.49
N MET A 325 7.96 9.69 -16.74
CA MET A 325 6.86 9.38 -17.67
C MET A 325 5.91 8.30 -17.14
N GLU A 326 6.44 7.27 -16.48
CA GLU A 326 5.62 6.22 -15.88
C GLU A 326 4.82 6.75 -14.68
N THR A 327 5.44 7.60 -13.87
CA THR A 327 4.79 8.25 -12.72
C THR A 327 3.66 9.19 -13.17
N TYR A 328 3.87 9.96 -14.25
CA TYR A 328 2.83 10.80 -14.85
C TYR A 328 1.68 9.97 -15.43
N ALA A 329 1.98 8.90 -16.18
CA ALA A 329 0.97 8.00 -16.72
C ALA A 329 0.14 7.34 -15.62
N GLU A 330 0.77 6.92 -14.52
CA GLU A 330 0.10 6.38 -13.33
C GLU A 330 -0.84 7.40 -12.70
N GLY A 331 -0.36 8.64 -12.50
CA GLY A 331 -1.15 9.73 -11.92
C GLY A 331 -2.36 10.12 -12.77
N ILE A 332 -2.17 10.27 -14.08
CA ILE A 332 -3.26 10.56 -15.02
C ILE A 332 -4.28 9.42 -15.01
N SER A 333 -3.82 8.16 -15.00
CA SER A 333 -4.71 7.00 -14.94
C SER A 333 -5.55 7.01 -13.67
N LEU A 334 -4.94 7.18 -12.49
CA LEU A 334 -5.66 7.23 -11.22
C LEU A 334 -6.68 8.39 -11.16
N LEU A 335 -6.32 9.56 -11.70
CA LEU A 335 -7.23 10.70 -11.77
C LEU A 335 -8.44 10.40 -12.67
N LEU A 336 -8.22 9.86 -13.86
CA LEU A 336 -9.29 9.48 -14.79
C LEU A 336 -10.20 8.40 -14.18
N LEU A 337 -9.62 7.39 -13.52
CA LEU A 337 -10.38 6.37 -12.80
C LEU A 337 -11.20 6.97 -11.66
N THR A 338 -10.64 7.91 -10.90
CA THR A 338 -11.36 8.61 -9.83
C THR A 338 -12.56 9.39 -10.37
N ILE A 339 -12.36 10.15 -11.46
CA ILE A 339 -13.42 10.90 -12.15
C ILE A 339 -14.48 9.95 -12.73
N GLY A 340 -14.10 8.76 -13.18
CA GLY A 340 -15.03 7.75 -13.68
C GLY A 340 -15.85 7.05 -12.59
N TRP A 341 -15.21 6.65 -11.49
CA TRP A 341 -15.85 5.86 -10.44
C TRP A 341 -16.78 6.68 -9.54
N ILE A 342 -16.46 7.93 -9.22
CA ILE A 342 -17.33 8.76 -8.34
C ILE A 342 -18.75 8.91 -8.92
N PRO A 343 -18.96 9.34 -10.18
CA PRO A 343 -20.30 9.40 -10.77
C PRO A 343 -20.91 8.01 -10.93
N SER A 344 -20.11 7.01 -11.30
CA SER A 344 -20.59 5.64 -11.51
C SER A 344 -21.15 5.03 -10.24
N VAL A 345 -20.49 5.19 -9.09
CA VAL A 345 -21.00 4.69 -7.81
C VAL A 345 -22.27 5.43 -7.41
N ILE A 346 -22.34 6.75 -7.60
CA ILE A 346 -23.54 7.54 -7.29
C ILE A 346 -24.73 7.04 -8.12
N VAL A 347 -24.56 6.89 -9.43
CA VAL A 347 -25.63 6.42 -10.33
C VAL A 347 -26.00 4.96 -10.07
N ALA A 348 -25.01 4.09 -9.81
CA ALA A 348 -25.26 2.67 -9.61
C ALA A 348 -25.94 2.37 -8.27
N THR A 349 -25.70 3.18 -7.24
CA THR A 349 -26.11 2.87 -5.86
C THR A 349 -27.26 3.73 -5.35
N THR A 350 -27.75 4.68 -6.15
CA THR A 350 -29.02 5.37 -5.87
C THR A 350 -30.18 4.37 -5.79
N PRO A 351 -31.27 4.69 -5.08
CA PRO A 351 -32.47 3.84 -5.07
C PRO A 351 -32.99 3.59 -6.49
N GLY A 352 -33.12 2.32 -6.86
CA GLY A 352 -33.48 1.91 -8.23
C GLY A 352 -32.30 1.86 -9.21
N GLY A 353 -31.10 2.22 -8.76
CA GLY A 353 -29.85 2.06 -9.49
C GLY A 353 -29.43 0.60 -9.59
N PHE A 354 -28.66 0.31 -10.63
CA PHE A 354 -28.25 -1.05 -10.98
C PHE A 354 -27.63 -1.85 -9.81
N ALA A 355 -26.72 -1.24 -9.06
CA ALA A 355 -25.99 -1.91 -7.98
C ALA A 355 -26.75 -1.88 -6.64
N SER A 356 -27.78 -1.05 -6.46
CA SER A 356 -28.52 -0.97 -5.18
C SER A 356 -29.27 -2.25 -4.83
N ASN A 357 -29.65 -3.03 -5.84
CA ASN A 357 -30.55 -4.16 -5.67
C ASN A 357 -29.82 -5.51 -5.56
N ILE A 358 -28.50 -5.55 -5.81
CA ILE A 358 -27.74 -6.81 -5.87
C ILE A 358 -26.49 -6.68 -5.03
N GLY A 359 -26.38 -7.51 -3.98
CA GLY A 359 -25.33 -7.42 -2.98
C GLY A 359 -23.92 -7.37 -3.59
N ASN A 360 -23.54 -8.36 -4.40
CA ASN A 360 -22.21 -8.38 -5.02
C ASN A 360 -21.95 -7.13 -5.86
N ALA A 361 -22.90 -6.73 -6.71
CA ALA A 361 -22.76 -5.52 -7.52
C ALA A 361 -22.56 -4.30 -6.61
N TYR A 362 -23.35 -4.15 -5.54
CA TYR A 362 -23.21 -3.09 -4.55
C TYR A 362 -21.81 -3.06 -3.92
N PHE A 363 -21.41 -4.17 -3.29
CA PHE A 363 -20.17 -4.24 -2.52
C PHE A 363 -18.93 -4.09 -3.40
N PHE A 364 -18.90 -4.70 -4.59
CA PHE A 364 -17.76 -4.57 -5.48
C PHE A 364 -17.70 -3.18 -6.14
N THR A 365 -18.83 -2.53 -6.43
CA THR A 365 -18.84 -1.13 -6.91
C THR A 365 -18.23 -0.20 -5.87
N TRP A 366 -18.67 -0.30 -4.62
CA TRP A 366 -18.12 0.50 -3.52
C TRP A 366 -16.66 0.15 -3.22
N SER A 367 -16.33 -1.13 -3.11
CA SER A 367 -14.96 -1.61 -2.86
C SER A 367 -13.99 -1.08 -3.90
N THR A 368 -14.30 -1.26 -5.19
CA THR A 368 -13.45 -0.75 -6.28
C THR A 368 -13.31 0.78 -6.22
N THR A 369 -14.40 1.50 -5.93
CA THR A 369 -14.37 2.97 -5.81
C THR A 369 -13.46 3.42 -4.65
N VAL A 370 -13.59 2.81 -3.47
CA VAL A 370 -12.76 3.12 -2.30
C VAL A 370 -11.29 2.79 -2.58
N LEU A 371 -10.99 1.65 -3.20
CA LEU A 371 -9.62 1.26 -3.55
C LEU A 371 -8.99 2.23 -4.55
N VAL A 372 -9.74 2.68 -5.55
CA VAL A 372 -9.27 3.72 -6.50
C VAL A 372 -8.97 5.01 -5.75
N LEU A 373 -9.89 5.49 -4.91
CA LEU A 373 -9.70 6.72 -4.13
C LEU A 373 -8.51 6.64 -3.16
N GLU A 374 -8.39 5.53 -2.42
CA GLU A 374 -7.29 5.30 -1.49
C GLU A 374 -5.94 5.29 -2.23
N THR A 375 -5.87 4.57 -3.36
CA THR A 375 -4.66 4.53 -4.20
C THR A 375 -4.32 5.90 -4.77
N THR A 376 -5.32 6.70 -5.16
CA THR A 376 -5.13 8.10 -5.59
C THR A 376 -4.60 8.98 -4.45
N VAL A 377 -5.14 8.86 -3.24
CA VAL A 377 -4.66 9.62 -2.07
C VAL A 377 -3.21 9.24 -1.73
N TRP A 378 -2.88 7.95 -1.77
CA TRP A 378 -1.49 7.48 -1.63
C TRP A 378 -0.59 8.03 -2.72
N PHE A 379 -1.03 8.05 -3.98
CA PHE A 379 -0.29 8.65 -5.08
C PHE A 379 0.01 10.13 -4.83
N ILE A 380 -0.97 10.91 -4.38
CA ILE A 380 -0.80 12.33 -4.07
C ILE A 380 0.19 12.51 -2.91
N HIS A 381 0.07 11.68 -1.87
CA HIS A 381 0.98 11.72 -0.72
C HIS A 381 2.43 11.43 -1.11
N ASP A 382 2.66 10.37 -1.89
CA ASP A 382 3.99 10.00 -2.39
C ASP A 382 4.58 11.08 -3.31
N SER A 383 3.76 11.64 -4.20
CA SER A 383 4.18 12.70 -5.12
C SER A 383 4.64 13.94 -4.36
N ARG A 384 3.96 14.30 -3.26
CA ARG A 384 4.41 15.39 -2.37
C ARG A 384 5.76 15.10 -1.73
N GLY A 385 6.00 13.85 -1.31
CA GLY A 385 7.30 13.41 -0.80
C GLY A 385 8.42 13.53 -1.84
N GLY A 386 8.13 13.16 -3.09
CA GLY A 386 9.04 13.32 -4.23
C GLY A 386 9.38 14.78 -4.49
N VAL A 387 8.36 15.64 -4.64
CA VAL A 387 8.52 17.09 -4.83
C VAL A 387 9.34 17.71 -3.71
N HIS A 388 9.09 17.33 -2.45
CA HIS A 388 9.86 17.84 -1.31
C HIS A 388 11.35 17.45 -1.38
N LYS A 389 11.66 16.21 -1.77
CA LYS A 389 13.05 15.78 -1.99
C LYS A 389 13.72 16.56 -3.13
N THR A 390 13.01 16.77 -4.24
CA THR A 390 13.53 17.57 -5.36
C THR A 390 13.80 19.01 -4.94
N ILE A 391 12.90 19.63 -4.17
CA ILE A 391 13.09 20.98 -3.62
C ILE A 391 14.34 21.02 -2.73
N LEU A 392 14.52 20.06 -1.83
CA LEU A 392 15.70 19.98 -0.96
C LEU A 392 17.00 19.78 -1.76
N GLN A 393 16.98 18.95 -2.80
CA GLN A 393 18.14 18.76 -3.68
C GLN A 393 18.48 20.05 -4.43
N LYS A 394 17.47 20.73 -5.00
CA LYS A 394 17.66 22.03 -5.68
C LYS A 394 18.16 23.10 -4.73
N GLU A 395 17.68 23.10 -3.48
CA GLU A 395 18.19 23.99 -2.44
C GLU A 395 19.67 23.71 -2.12
N GLN A 396 20.06 22.44 -2.02
CA GLN A 396 21.46 22.06 -1.81
C GLN A 396 22.36 22.44 -3.00
N GLU A 397 21.90 22.22 -4.24
CA GLU A 397 22.58 22.65 -5.45
C GLU A 397 22.77 24.18 -5.47
N TYR A 398 21.72 24.92 -5.14
CA TYR A 398 21.76 26.38 -5.06
C TYR A 398 22.73 26.88 -3.99
N ARG A 399 22.70 26.29 -2.78
CA ARG A 399 23.66 26.63 -1.71
C ARG A 399 25.10 26.35 -2.11
N LYS A 400 25.35 25.23 -2.80
CA LYS A 400 26.67 24.91 -3.33
C LYS A 400 27.12 25.93 -4.38
N HIS A 401 26.23 26.29 -5.30
CA HIS A 401 26.51 27.31 -6.31
C HIS A 401 26.81 28.68 -5.68
N GLN A 402 26.09 29.08 -4.65
CA GLN A 402 26.38 30.31 -3.89
C GLN A 402 27.78 30.26 -3.23
N GLN A 403 28.16 29.13 -2.64
CA GLN A 403 29.49 28.93 -2.07
C GLN A 403 30.59 29.03 -3.15
N ASP A 404 30.36 28.44 -4.32
CA ASP A 404 31.30 28.49 -5.45
C ASP A 404 31.48 29.92 -5.99
N VAL A 405 30.39 30.69 -6.12
CA VAL A 405 30.43 32.10 -6.54
C VAL A 405 31.15 32.96 -5.50
N LEU A 406 30.89 32.75 -4.21
CA LEU A 406 31.60 33.45 -3.13
C LEU A 406 33.09 33.11 -3.12
N ALA A 407 33.46 31.84 -3.32
CA ALA A 407 34.85 31.41 -3.42
C ALA A 407 35.56 32.02 -4.64
N ALA A 408 34.90 32.05 -5.80
CA ALA A 408 35.42 32.69 -7.01
C ALA A 408 35.62 34.20 -6.82
N THR A 409 34.66 34.87 -6.19
CA THR A 409 34.76 36.32 -5.90
C THR A 409 35.89 36.62 -4.93
N ARG A 410 36.04 35.82 -3.87
CA ARG A 410 37.18 35.94 -2.93
C ARG A 410 38.52 35.74 -3.63
N LYS A 411 38.61 34.77 -4.54
CA LYS A 411 39.81 34.53 -5.34
C LYS A 411 40.17 35.73 -6.21
N LEU A 412 39.21 36.31 -6.91
CA LEU A 412 39.41 37.53 -7.71
C LEU A 412 39.86 38.72 -6.85
N GLN A 413 39.29 38.88 -5.66
CA GLN A 413 39.72 39.92 -4.72
C GLN A 413 41.15 39.71 -4.22
N MET A 414 41.55 38.48 -3.91
CA MET A 414 42.93 38.16 -3.53
C MET A 414 43.91 38.42 -4.68
N GLU A 415 43.56 38.03 -5.91
CA GLU A 415 44.38 38.30 -7.10
C GLU A 415 44.52 39.81 -7.36
N ALA A 416 43.44 40.58 -7.22
CA ALA A 416 43.47 42.03 -7.37
C ALA A 416 44.31 42.73 -6.28
N MET A 417 44.25 42.25 -5.03
CA MET A 417 45.12 42.74 -3.96
C MET A 417 46.59 42.41 -4.24
N ARG A 418 46.88 41.20 -4.72
CA ARG A 418 48.25 40.79 -5.09
C ARG A 418 48.82 41.64 -6.22
N GLN A 419 48.01 41.93 -7.25
CA GLN A 419 48.40 42.84 -8.34
C GLN A 419 48.69 44.25 -7.83
N ARG A 420 47.85 44.79 -6.94
CA ARG A 420 48.11 46.10 -6.30
C ARG A 420 49.41 46.11 -5.50
N GLU A 421 49.69 45.04 -4.78
CA GLU A 421 50.93 44.90 -4.00
C GLU A 421 52.16 44.85 -4.92
N GLU A 422 52.09 44.06 -6.01
CA GLU A 422 53.12 44.01 -7.06
C GLU A 422 53.33 45.41 -7.71
N ASP A 423 52.25 46.14 -8.02
CA ASP A 423 52.32 47.50 -8.58
C ASP A 423 52.93 48.52 -7.59
N MET A 424 52.62 48.41 -6.30
CA MET A 424 53.20 49.26 -5.26
C MET A 424 54.70 48.98 -5.06
N LEU A 425 55.12 47.72 -5.09
CA LEU A 425 56.52 47.33 -5.03
C LEU A 425 57.28 47.82 -6.28
N GLY A 426 56.71 47.67 -7.47
CA GLY A 426 57.30 48.15 -8.73
C GLY A 426 57.46 49.68 -8.82
N ARG A 427 56.61 50.45 -8.15
CA ARG A 427 56.78 51.92 -8.02
C ARG A 427 57.88 52.32 -7.04
N ARG A 428 58.15 51.51 -6.01
CA ARG A 428 59.15 51.84 -4.98
C ARG A 428 60.58 51.78 -5.54
N ASP A 429 60.87 50.84 -6.44
CA ASP A 429 62.17 50.73 -7.09
C ASP A 429 62.46 51.85 -8.11
N ARG A 430 61.44 52.52 -8.65
CA ARG A 430 61.62 53.71 -9.51
C ARG A 430 61.77 55.02 -8.73
N SER A 431 61.36 55.04 -7.45
CA SER A 431 61.47 56.23 -6.60
C SER A 431 62.83 56.35 -5.90
N ASP A 432 63.60 55.27 -5.78
CA ASP A 432 64.91 55.30 -5.10
C ASP A 432 66.08 55.65 -6.03
N SER A 433 65.86 55.68 -7.36
CA SER A 433 66.86 56.16 -8.33
C SER A 433 66.92 57.69 -8.46
N ASP A 434 65.86 58.43 -8.10
CA ASP A 434 65.83 59.90 -8.21
C ASP A 434 66.04 60.65 -6.88
N ARG A 435 66.14 59.93 -5.75
CA ARG A 435 66.28 60.55 -4.41
C ARG A 435 67.71 60.74 -3.91
N ARG A 436 68.71 60.70 -4.80
CA ARG A 436 70.12 61.02 -4.46
C ARG A 436 70.52 62.48 -4.64
N ASN A 437 69.62 63.44 -4.88
CA ASN A 437 70.08 64.81 -5.14
C ASN A 437 69.22 65.99 -4.66
N LEU A 438 68.53 65.89 -3.52
CA LEU A 438 68.10 67.10 -2.80
C LEU A 438 68.14 66.89 -1.29
N GLY A 439 69.21 67.38 -0.68
CA GLY A 439 69.20 67.77 0.72
C GLY A 439 68.45 69.08 0.87
N VAL A 440 67.29 69.05 1.51
CA VAL A 440 66.65 70.26 2.04
C VAL A 440 66.08 69.94 3.42
N ARG A 441 66.66 70.65 4.39
CA ARG A 441 66.25 70.86 5.77
C ARG A 441 64.96 71.67 5.79
N VAL A 442 63.88 71.17 6.39
CA VAL A 442 62.77 72.00 6.90
C VAL A 442 62.24 71.40 8.21
N GLU A 443 61.82 72.30 9.06
CA GLU A 443 61.59 72.24 10.49
C GLU A 443 60.35 71.44 10.92
N ARG A 444 60.39 71.11 12.22
CA ARG A 444 59.28 70.77 13.10
C ARG A 444 58.01 71.56 12.80
N GLU A 445 56.88 70.86 12.80
CA GLU A 445 55.69 71.36 13.47
C GLU A 445 54.98 70.20 14.20
N ASN A 446 54.81 70.40 15.50
CA ASN A 446 54.03 69.57 16.40
C ASN A 446 52.54 69.78 16.08
N THR A 447 51.80 68.70 15.89
CA THR A 447 50.41 68.63 16.35
C THR A 447 50.12 67.21 16.79
N ASP A 448 49.97 67.08 18.11
CA ASP A 448 49.28 65.99 18.77
C ASP A 448 47.84 65.93 18.24
N ASP A 449 47.38 64.76 17.82
CA ASP A 449 46.03 64.26 18.09
C ASP A 449 45.92 62.80 17.60
N ALA A 450 45.86 61.90 18.56
CA ALA A 450 45.61 60.48 18.34
C ALA A 450 44.11 60.20 18.33
N PRO A 451 43.63 59.37 17.38
CA PRO A 451 42.54 58.46 17.68
C PRO A 451 43.09 57.04 17.71
N VAL A 452 43.03 56.45 18.90
CA VAL A 452 43.17 55.03 19.15
C VAL A 452 42.00 54.32 18.47
N PHE A 453 42.26 53.60 17.37
CA PHE A 453 41.36 52.55 16.89
C PHE A 453 41.99 51.20 17.22
N GLY A 454 41.36 50.53 18.18
CA GLY A 454 41.76 49.21 18.65
C GLY A 454 41.50 48.13 17.61
N GLU A 455 42.54 47.36 17.31
CA GLU A 455 42.41 45.94 17.01
C GLU A 455 41.70 45.25 18.18
N ASN A 456 40.51 44.72 17.91
CA ASN A 456 40.01 43.44 18.43
C ASN A 456 38.57 43.22 17.93
N ALA A 457 38.43 42.58 16.78
CA ALA A 457 37.18 41.91 16.39
C ALA A 457 37.52 40.50 15.92
N MET A 458 37.61 39.64 16.93
CA MET A 458 37.59 38.19 16.87
C MET A 458 36.50 37.71 15.90
N LEU A 459 36.89 36.91 14.91
CA LEU A 459 35.99 36.15 14.04
C LEU A 459 35.10 35.25 14.91
N ALA A 460 33.90 35.72 15.20
CA ALA A 460 32.84 34.89 15.73
C ALA A 460 32.37 33.96 14.61
N SER A 461 32.56 32.65 14.81
CA SER A 461 31.89 31.60 14.07
C SER A 461 30.38 31.84 14.06
N GLU A 462 29.77 31.83 12.88
CA GLU A 462 28.31 31.84 12.73
C GLU A 462 27.68 30.69 13.55
N PRO A 463 26.59 30.94 14.31
CA PRO A 463 25.90 29.87 14.98
C PRO A 463 25.12 29.02 13.96
N PRO A 464 25.04 27.70 14.13
CA PRO A 464 24.18 26.87 13.30
C PRO A 464 22.71 27.23 13.56
N ILE A 465 21.98 27.55 12.50
CA ILE A 465 20.53 27.69 12.53
C ILE A 465 19.95 26.28 12.73
N SER A 466 19.67 25.91 13.97
CA SER A 466 18.84 24.75 14.27
C SER A 466 17.38 25.10 14.04
N PHE A 467 16.75 24.51 13.01
CA PHE A 467 15.29 24.45 12.94
C PHE A 467 14.78 23.44 13.97
N ALA A 468 14.62 23.90 15.20
CA ALA A 468 13.83 23.21 16.22
C ALA A 468 12.35 23.64 16.05
N GLY A 469 11.48 22.64 15.98
CA GLY A 469 10.07 22.79 15.65
C GLY A 469 9.31 23.78 16.52
N VAL A 470 8.42 24.52 15.87
CA VAL A 470 7.36 25.32 16.48
C VAL A 470 6.43 24.37 17.26
N LYS A 471 6.55 24.37 18.58
CA LYS A 471 5.46 24.04 19.49
C LYS A 471 4.78 25.34 19.89
N GLU A 472 3.49 25.42 19.64
CA GLU A 472 2.60 26.48 20.12
C GLU A 472 2.71 26.63 21.63
N ALA A 473 3.04 27.84 22.08
CA ALA A 473 2.81 28.28 23.45
C ALA A 473 2.42 29.77 23.42
N SER A 474 1.16 30.01 23.76
CA SER A 474 0.54 31.30 24.00
C SER A 474 1.18 32.06 25.15
N VAL A 475 1.56 33.33 24.96
CA VAL A 475 1.86 34.27 26.06
C VAL A 475 1.36 35.68 25.67
N PRO A 476 0.79 36.46 26.61
CA PRO A 476 -0.08 37.59 26.31
C PRO A 476 0.65 38.92 26.13
N VAL A 477 -0.12 39.87 25.61
CA VAL A 477 0.15 41.31 25.46
C VAL A 477 0.56 41.91 26.80
N ASN A 478 1.68 42.66 26.82
CA ASN A 478 1.91 43.67 27.84
C ASN A 478 2.61 44.90 27.24
N GLU A 479 2.03 46.05 27.51
CA GLU A 479 2.44 47.38 27.09
C GLU A 479 3.62 47.91 27.93
N GLY A 480 4.41 48.80 27.32
CA GLY A 480 5.14 49.85 28.04
C GLY A 480 6.60 49.56 28.37
N ASN A 481 7.52 50.08 27.57
CA ASN A 481 8.60 50.92 28.11
C ASN A 481 9.30 51.71 26.99
N THR A 482 9.04 53.02 26.97
CA THR A 482 9.82 54.01 26.23
C THR A 482 11.05 54.38 27.05
N ASN A 483 12.23 54.01 26.58
CA ASN A 483 13.48 54.67 26.99
C ASN A 483 14.18 55.17 25.73
N ALA A 484 14.23 56.50 25.64
CA ALA A 484 14.98 57.25 24.65
C ALA A 484 16.48 57.00 24.84
N PHE A 485 17.17 56.64 23.76
CA PHE A 485 18.62 56.72 23.67
C PHE A 485 18.95 57.70 22.56
N GLU A 486 19.53 58.84 22.96
CA GLU A 486 20.00 59.90 22.07
C GLU A 486 21.17 59.39 21.22
N LEU A 487 21.04 59.48 19.90
CA LEU A 487 22.15 59.37 18.96
C LEU A 487 22.29 60.71 18.26
N ARG A 488 23.30 61.47 18.68
CA ARG A 488 23.72 62.73 18.07
C ARG A 488 25.03 62.49 17.33
N ASN A 489 25.04 62.92 16.07
CA ASN A 489 26.18 63.20 15.20
C ASN A 489 26.96 62.03 14.59
N ALA A 490 26.48 61.56 13.44
CA ALA A 490 27.31 61.12 12.31
C ALA A 490 26.53 61.34 11.00
N LEU A 491 26.22 62.61 10.70
CA LEU A 491 25.63 63.04 9.43
C LEU A 491 26.77 63.62 8.58
N GLU A 492 27.45 62.76 7.82
CA GLU A 492 28.27 63.21 6.70
C GLU A 492 28.49 62.14 5.60
N ASP A 493 27.73 61.03 5.61
CA ASP A 493 27.83 59.99 4.55
C ASP A 493 26.48 59.32 4.20
N ASP A 494 25.38 60.08 4.25
CA ASP A 494 24.01 59.59 3.98
C ASP A 494 23.81 59.12 2.54
N ASP A 495 24.55 59.68 1.57
CA ASP A 495 24.42 59.33 0.15
C ASP A 495 25.02 57.93 -0.15
N ALA A 496 26.10 57.54 0.54
CA ALA A 496 26.72 56.22 0.35
C ALA A 496 25.88 55.09 0.98
N LEU A 497 25.20 55.37 2.10
CA LEU A 497 24.31 54.43 2.76
C LEU A 497 23.02 54.21 1.94
N ASP A 498 22.44 55.26 1.37
CA ASP A 498 21.24 55.15 0.52
C ASP A 498 21.54 54.38 -0.78
N ASP A 499 22.71 54.57 -1.40
CA ASP A 499 23.11 53.79 -2.57
C ASP A 499 23.36 52.31 -2.25
N THR A 500 23.93 52.01 -1.08
CA THR A 500 24.12 50.62 -0.62
C THR A 500 22.78 49.94 -0.37
N ILE A 501 21.84 50.62 0.28
CA ILE A 501 20.49 50.11 0.55
C ILE A 501 19.71 49.92 -0.77
N ARG A 502 19.83 50.85 -1.72
CA ARG A 502 19.22 50.73 -3.05
C ARG A 502 19.81 49.56 -3.84
N GLN A 503 21.12 49.35 -3.78
CA GLN A 503 21.78 48.23 -4.43
C GLN A 503 21.35 46.88 -3.82
N GLU A 504 21.25 46.80 -2.49
CA GLU A 504 20.77 45.60 -1.82
C GLU A 504 19.31 45.31 -2.16
N ARG A 505 18.45 46.35 -2.23
CA ARG A 505 17.04 46.20 -2.63
C ARG A 505 16.91 45.69 -4.07
N ARG A 506 17.71 46.21 -5.00
CA ARG A 506 17.74 45.74 -6.40
C ARG A 506 18.21 44.29 -6.50
N MET A 507 19.22 43.89 -5.72
CA MET A 507 19.67 42.49 -5.71
C MET A 507 18.62 41.55 -5.11
N ARG A 508 17.92 41.96 -4.05
CA ARG A 508 16.80 41.18 -3.48
C ARG A 508 15.64 41.06 -4.47
N GLU A 509 15.31 42.12 -5.20
CA GLU A 509 14.26 42.07 -6.24
C GLU A 509 14.67 41.23 -7.45
N ALA A 510 15.93 41.30 -7.88
CA ALA A 510 16.47 40.45 -8.94
C ALA A 510 16.47 38.96 -8.54
N ASN A 511 16.91 38.64 -7.32
CA ASN A 511 16.86 37.27 -6.79
C ASN A 511 15.42 36.77 -6.62
N LYS A 512 14.50 37.65 -6.21
CA LYS A 512 13.08 37.30 -6.12
C LYS A 512 12.50 36.98 -7.50
N ARG A 513 12.81 37.77 -8.53
CA ARG A 513 12.38 37.48 -9.91
C ARG A 513 12.99 36.19 -10.44
N ALA A 514 14.29 35.99 -10.28
CA ALA A 514 14.96 34.75 -10.68
C ALA A 514 14.37 33.50 -9.99
N TYR A 515 13.94 33.64 -8.72
CA TYR A 515 13.25 32.57 -8.01
C TYR A 515 11.86 32.27 -8.60
N PHE A 516 11.07 33.30 -8.95
CA PHE A 516 9.75 33.10 -9.57
C PHE A 516 9.86 32.59 -11.00
N ASP A 517 10.81 33.08 -11.80
CA ASP A 517 11.07 32.58 -13.15
C ASP A 517 11.47 31.10 -13.11
N ALA A 518 12.33 30.70 -12.16
CA ALA A 518 12.67 29.30 -11.96
C ALA A 518 11.49 28.45 -11.45
N LEU A 519 10.53 29.05 -10.75
CA LEU A 519 9.34 28.36 -10.28
C LEU A 519 8.33 28.17 -11.42
N ASP A 520 8.20 29.16 -12.30
CA ASP A 520 7.37 29.10 -13.51
C ASP A 520 7.95 28.08 -14.51
N ASP A 521 9.28 28.03 -14.70
CA ASP A 521 9.97 27.00 -15.49
C ASP A 521 9.79 25.57 -14.94
N ILE A 522 9.49 25.42 -13.65
CA ILE A 522 9.21 24.11 -13.02
C ILE A 522 7.71 23.74 -13.14
N LEU A 523 6.84 24.73 -13.33
CA LEU A 523 5.39 24.56 -13.40
C LEU A 523 4.87 24.40 -14.84
N GLU A 524 5.58 24.93 -15.84
CA GLU A 524 5.45 24.55 -17.26
C GLU A 524 6.05 23.16 -17.54
#